data_AF-A0A534Q3A5-F1
#
_entry.id   AF-A0A534Q3A5-F1
#
_cell.length_a   1.000
_cell.length_b   1.000
_cell.length_c   1.000
_cell.angle_alpha   90.00
_cell.angle_beta   90.00
_cell.angle_gamma   90.00
#
_symmetry.space_group_name_H-M   'P 1'
#
loop_
_entity.id
_entity.type
_entity.pdbx_description
1 polymer ?
#
loop_
_entity_poly.entity_id
_entity_poly.type
_entity_poly.pdbx_seq_one_letter_code
_entity_poly.pdbx_strand_id
1 'polypeptide(L)'
;MGRIYHNLVEFFLDGTPPWFYAVFAAVKLAPLTFLLALGGLAVAIAQRRPAHKLVLSWLAVWFLVHSVSGSKWGRFFVSVLPAFLILAGYASALLVEKLRSPVPRWAGALAAVLLLPGGEALAALAHAPDYRLYISPLGGGDAKVQYYFPHCDYFDAGFREAVQYVAERAEPEAELSTEIDWPAHLYADLDGRPDLLQTLVRPGQACRSGRVCYVVVQVGRLYFLNEEAVAWLSRRTPWHVESIRGREVVKVYRLLPPESPFPDEVEHAAQN
;
A
#
# COMPACT_ATOMS: atom_id res chain seq x y z
N MET A 1 8.53 3.54 -7.52
CA MET A 1 7.62 3.25 -6.40
C MET A 1 8.35 3.19 -5.05
N GLY A 2 9.68 3.14 -4.98
CA GLY A 2 10.44 3.17 -3.71
C GLY A 2 10.97 4.55 -3.26
N ARG A 3 10.19 5.63 -3.43
CA ARG A 3 10.50 6.94 -2.86
C ARG A 3 9.22 7.60 -2.37
N ILE A 4 9.32 8.47 -1.37
CA ILE A 4 8.20 9.30 -0.92
C ILE A 4 7.95 10.36 -1.99
N TYR A 5 6.70 10.71 -2.25
CA TYR A 5 6.39 11.86 -3.11
C TYR A 5 5.28 12.68 -2.46
N HIS A 6 5.25 13.97 -2.78
CA HIS A 6 4.21 14.88 -2.31
C HIS A 6 2.82 14.49 -2.81
N ASN A 7 1.83 14.58 -1.92
CA ASN A 7 0.45 14.18 -2.16
C ASN A 7 -0.55 15.33 -1.92
N LEU A 8 -0.07 16.58 -1.82
CA LEU A 8 -0.91 17.77 -1.74
C LEU A 8 -1.05 18.40 -3.13
N VAL A 9 -2.23 19.01 -3.38
CA VAL A 9 -2.59 19.64 -4.66
C VAL A 9 -1.59 20.74 -5.05
N GLU A 10 -1.04 21.44 -4.05
CA GLU A 10 -0.06 22.52 -4.22
C GLU A 10 1.24 22.10 -4.92
N PHE A 11 1.58 20.81 -4.89
CA PHE A 11 2.76 20.29 -5.59
C PHE A 11 2.47 19.91 -7.06
N PHE A 12 1.23 20.01 -7.53
CA PHE A 12 0.83 19.83 -8.93
C PHE A 12 1.56 18.66 -9.65
N LEU A 13 2.45 18.96 -10.62
CA LEU A 13 3.20 17.95 -11.39
C LEU A 13 4.40 17.35 -10.64
N ASP A 14 4.86 17.98 -9.54
CA ASP A 14 5.88 17.44 -8.63
C ASP A 14 5.31 16.39 -7.67
N GLY A 15 4.00 16.16 -7.74
CA GLY A 15 3.27 15.14 -6.98
C GLY A 15 3.44 13.72 -7.54
N THR A 16 2.33 12.98 -7.63
CA THR A 16 2.34 11.59 -8.12
C THR A 16 2.50 11.55 -9.64
N PRO A 17 3.48 10.81 -10.18
CA PRO A 17 3.65 10.76 -11.62
C PRO A 17 2.46 10.05 -12.30
N PRO A 18 1.99 10.50 -13.48
CA PRO A 18 0.84 9.89 -14.16
C PRO A 18 1.00 8.39 -14.48
N TRP A 19 2.24 7.93 -14.71
CA TRP A 19 2.53 6.51 -14.95
C TRP A 19 2.28 5.64 -13.73
N PHE A 20 2.15 6.21 -12.52
CA PHE A 20 1.92 5.50 -11.28
C PHE A 20 0.73 4.56 -11.36
N TYR A 21 -0.42 5.03 -11.88
CA TYR A 21 -1.64 4.22 -11.94
C TYR A 21 -1.56 3.09 -12.97
N ALA A 22 -0.77 3.28 -14.04
CA ALA A 22 -0.51 2.21 -15.01
C ALA A 22 0.36 1.11 -14.38
N VAL A 23 1.41 1.49 -13.65
CA VAL A 23 2.24 0.55 -12.89
C VAL A 23 1.44 -0.12 -11.78
N PHE A 24 0.57 0.63 -11.08
CA PHE A 24 -0.30 0.10 -10.05
C PHE A 24 -1.25 -0.97 -10.62
N ALA A 25 -1.87 -0.70 -11.78
CA ALA A 25 -2.69 -1.68 -12.47
C ALA A 25 -1.90 -2.95 -12.84
N ALA A 26 -0.68 -2.80 -13.37
CA ALA A 26 0.20 -3.93 -13.71
C ALA A 26 0.56 -4.78 -12.49
N VAL A 27 0.71 -4.14 -11.33
CA VAL A 27 1.12 -4.76 -10.07
C VAL A 27 -0.07 -5.40 -9.34
N LYS A 28 -1.28 -4.86 -9.46
CA LYS A 28 -2.44 -5.30 -8.67
C LYS A 28 -3.46 -6.16 -9.42
N LEU A 29 -3.46 -6.13 -10.75
CA LEU A 29 -4.32 -7.00 -11.54
C LEU A 29 -3.60 -8.31 -11.89
N ALA A 30 -4.39 -9.38 -12.06
CA ALA A 30 -3.88 -10.61 -12.64
C ALA A 30 -3.24 -10.31 -14.02
N PRO A 31 -2.11 -10.95 -14.37
CA PRO A 31 -1.37 -10.65 -15.59
C PRO A 31 -2.24 -10.62 -16.84
N LEU A 32 -3.12 -11.60 -16.98
CA LEU A 32 -4.00 -11.72 -18.14
C LEU A 32 -5.00 -10.56 -18.23
N THR A 33 -5.62 -10.18 -17.11
CA THR A 33 -6.52 -9.02 -17.03
C THR A 33 -5.80 -7.75 -17.47
N PHE A 34 -4.60 -7.52 -16.94
CA PHE A 34 -3.81 -6.35 -17.29
C PHE A 34 -3.43 -6.31 -18.78
N LEU A 35 -2.91 -7.43 -19.32
CA LEU A 35 -2.51 -7.51 -20.73
C LEU A 35 -3.69 -7.31 -21.68
N LEU A 36 -4.85 -7.88 -21.37
CA LEU A 36 -6.06 -7.69 -22.15
C LEU A 36 -6.59 -6.26 -22.04
N ALA A 37 -6.50 -5.63 -20.86
CA ALA A 37 -6.83 -4.22 -20.70
C ALA A 37 -5.94 -3.32 -21.57
N LEU A 38 -4.63 -3.59 -21.64
CA LEU A 38 -3.72 -2.88 -22.54
C LEU A 38 -4.07 -3.10 -24.02
N GLY A 39 -4.39 -4.33 -24.42
CA GLY A 39 -4.85 -4.62 -25.78
C GLY A 39 -6.15 -3.87 -26.12
N GLY A 40 -7.11 -3.86 -25.19
CA GLY A 40 -8.37 -3.12 -25.33
C GLY A 40 -8.13 -1.61 -25.43
N LEU A 41 -7.21 -1.08 -24.63
CA LEU A 41 -6.81 0.33 -24.67
C LEU A 41 -6.21 0.70 -26.04
N ALA A 42 -5.27 -0.11 -26.54
CA ALA A 42 -4.66 0.12 -27.85
C ALA A 42 -5.70 0.13 -28.98
N VAL A 43 -6.65 -0.82 -28.95
CA VAL A 43 -7.75 -0.87 -29.93
C VAL A 43 -8.67 0.34 -29.78
N ALA A 44 -9.02 0.75 -28.56
CA ALA A 44 -9.86 1.91 -28.30
C ALA A 44 -9.22 3.20 -28.83
N ILE A 45 -7.91 3.38 -28.63
CA ILE A 45 -7.14 4.52 -29.14
C ILE A 45 -7.08 4.53 -30.67
N ALA A 46 -6.92 3.36 -31.29
CA ALA A 46 -6.83 3.21 -32.74
C ALA A 46 -8.17 3.41 -33.45
N GLN A 47 -9.24 2.80 -32.94
CA GLN A 47 -10.56 2.80 -33.61
C GLN A 47 -11.44 3.99 -33.23
N ARG A 48 -11.31 4.53 -32.02
CA ARG A 48 -12.02 5.73 -31.53
C ARG A 48 -13.53 5.74 -31.78
N ARG A 49 -14.21 4.59 -31.63
CA ARG A 49 -15.68 4.50 -31.71
C ARG A 49 -16.34 5.32 -30.58
N PRO A 50 -17.64 5.68 -30.67
CA PRO A 50 -18.31 6.45 -29.62
C PRO A 50 -18.14 5.86 -28.21
N ALA A 51 -18.29 4.55 -28.05
CA ALA A 51 -18.06 3.86 -26.78
C ALA A 51 -16.59 3.92 -26.32
N HIS A 52 -15.63 3.84 -27.26
CA HIS A 52 -14.20 3.98 -26.95
C HIS A 52 -13.89 5.37 -26.40
N LYS A 53 -14.43 6.42 -27.03
CA LYS A 53 -14.25 7.80 -26.58
C LYS A 53 -14.73 7.97 -25.14
N LEU A 54 -15.87 7.38 -24.77
CA LEU A 54 -16.39 7.45 -23.40
C LEU A 54 -15.41 6.82 -22.39
N VAL A 55 -14.92 5.60 -22.66
CA VAL A 55 -13.97 4.92 -21.75
C VAL A 55 -12.63 5.65 -21.69
N LEU A 56 -12.14 6.17 -22.83
CA LEU A 56 -10.91 6.96 -22.88
C LEU A 56 -11.06 8.29 -22.12
N SER A 57 -12.19 8.97 -22.26
CA SER A 57 -12.50 10.18 -21.50
C SER A 57 -12.62 9.89 -20.00
N TRP A 58 -13.25 8.78 -19.62
CA TRP A 58 -13.30 8.32 -18.23
C TRP A 58 -11.87 8.18 -17.66
N LEU A 59 -11.02 7.40 -18.33
CA LEU A 59 -9.63 7.20 -17.90
C LEU A 59 -8.88 8.53 -17.81
N ALA A 60 -8.99 9.37 -18.84
CA ALA A 60 -8.29 10.65 -18.90
C ALA A 60 -8.71 11.59 -17.76
N VAL A 61 -10.01 11.71 -17.49
CA VAL A 61 -10.55 12.57 -16.41
C VAL A 61 -10.04 12.10 -15.06
N TRP A 62 -10.16 10.81 -14.74
CA TRP A 62 -9.73 10.32 -13.44
C TRP A 62 -8.21 10.31 -13.28
N PHE A 63 -7.45 10.03 -14.33
CA PHE A 63 -5.99 10.16 -14.28
C PHE A 63 -5.56 11.61 -14.06
N LEU A 64 -6.25 12.57 -14.69
CA LEU A 64 -6.02 13.98 -14.44
C LEU A 64 -6.34 14.35 -12.99
N VAL A 65 -7.53 14.00 -12.49
CA VAL A 65 -7.95 14.25 -11.10
C VAL A 65 -6.96 13.66 -10.11
N HIS A 66 -6.53 12.41 -10.32
CA HIS A 66 -5.60 11.76 -9.40
C HIS A 66 -4.18 12.34 -9.46
N SER A 67 -3.71 12.70 -10.67
CA SER A 67 -2.41 13.33 -10.84
C SER A 67 -2.37 14.71 -10.17
N VAL A 68 -3.39 15.54 -10.40
CA VAL A 68 -3.48 16.90 -9.82
C VAL A 68 -3.67 16.87 -8.30
N SER A 69 -4.48 15.93 -7.79
CA SER A 69 -4.72 15.83 -6.34
C SER A 69 -3.60 15.16 -5.55
N GLY A 70 -2.54 14.67 -6.20
CA GLY A 70 -1.50 13.90 -5.52
C GLY A 70 -2.01 12.59 -4.91
N SER A 71 -3.16 12.08 -5.39
CA SER A 71 -3.91 10.98 -4.80
C SER A 71 -3.26 9.61 -5.01
N LYS A 72 -2.36 9.19 -4.12
CA LYS A 72 -1.59 7.92 -4.24
C LYS A 72 -2.27 6.65 -3.74
N TRP A 73 -3.51 6.77 -3.30
CA TRP A 73 -4.13 5.72 -2.49
C TRP A 73 -4.75 4.67 -3.40
N GLY A 74 -4.51 3.38 -3.12
CA GLY A 74 -5.15 2.27 -3.83
C GLY A 74 -6.68 2.40 -3.85
N ARG A 75 -7.29 2.98 -2.80
CA ARG A 75 -8.73 3.29 -2.75
C ARG A 75 -9.21 4.22 -3.88
N PHE A 76 -8.37 5.12 -4.39
CA PHE A 76 -8.76 6.00 -5.48
C PHE A 76 -8.70 5.28 -6.83
N PHE A 77 -7.89 4.23 -6.96
CA PHE A 77 -7.88 3.41 -8.16
C PHE A 77 -9.23 2.73 -8.44
N VAL A 78 -10.09 2.60 -7.42
CA VAL A 78 -11.46 2.07 -7.56
C VAL A 78 -12.29 2.85 -8.59
N SER A 79 -12.04 4.14 -8.79
CA SER A 79 -12.77 4.93 -9.81
C SER A 79 -12.32 4.62 -11.24
N VAL A 80 -11.10 4.09 -11.43
CA VAL A 80 -10.50 3.79 -12.74
C VAL A 80 -10.63 2.30 -13.08
N LEU A 81 -10.62 1.43 -12.07
CA LEU A 81 -10.66 -0.02 -12.22
C LEU A 81 -11.77 -0.51 -13.17
N PRO A 82 -13.03 -0.02 -13.12
CA PRO A 82 -14.07 -0.45 -14.06
C PRO A 82 -13.69 -0.24 -15.53
N ALA A 83 -13.01 0.86 -15.87
CA ALA A 83 -12.57 1.11 -17.24
C ALA A 83 -11.51 0.09 -17.70
N PHE A 84 -10.58 -0.30 -16.84
CA PHE A 84 -9.62 -1.38 -17.13
C PHE A 84 -10.33 -2.72 -17.37
N LEU A 85 -11.32 -3.06 -16.52
CA LEU A 85 -12.09 -4.30 -16.66
C LEU A 85 -12.92 -4.32 -17.95
N ILE A 86 -13.55 -3.19 -18.32
CA ILE A 86 -14.28 -3.05 -19.58
C ILE A 86 -13.34 -3.24 -20.78
N LEU A 87 -12.15 -2.64 -20.75
CA LEU A 87 -11.16 -2.79 -21.82
C LEU A 87 -10.65 -4.23 -21.93
N ALA A 88 -10.41 -4.90 -20.80
CA ALA A 88 -10.02 -6.31 -20.77
C ALA A 88 -11.11 -7.22 -21.36
N GLY A 89 -12.37 -7.01 -20.97
CA GLY A 89 -13.51 -7.73 -21.52
C GLY A 89 -13.69 -7.48 -23.02
N TYR A 90 -13.54 -6.23 -23.46
CA TYR A 90 -13.62 -5.86 -24.87
C TYR A 90 -12.52 -6.54 -25.72
N ALA A 91 -11.27 -6.50 -25.27
CA ALA A 91 -10.17 -7.17 -25.96
C ALA A 91 -10.40 -8.69 -26.05
N SER A 92 -10.91 -9.29 -24.97
CA SER A 92 -11.26 -10.71 -24.93
C SER A 92 -12.35 -11.06 -25.94
N ALA A 93 -13.40 -10.26 -26.02
CA ALA A 93 -14.48 -10.46 -26.99
C ALA A 93 -13.95 -10.39 -28.43
N LEU A 94 -13.07 -9.44 -28.74
CA LEU A 94 -12.43 -9.33 -30.04
C LEU A 94 -11.54 -10.53 -30.37
N LEU A 95 -10.81 -11.07 -29.38
CA LEU A 95 -9.99 -12.27 -29.57
C LEU A 95 -10.88 -13.48 -29.85
N VAL A 96 -11.94 -13.68 -29.08
CA VAL A 96 -12.90 -14.78 -29.30
C VAL A 96 -13.57 -14.68 -30.67
N GLU A 97 -13.89 -13.47 -31.14
CA GLU A 97 -14.48 -13.25 -32.46
C GLU A 97 -13.48 -13.53 -33.61
N LYS A 98 -12.21 -13.14 -33.44
CA LYS A 98 -11.17 -13.28 -34.47
C LYS A 98 -10.52 -14.65 -34.51
N LEU A 99 -10.51 -15.39 -33.40
CA LEU A 99 -9.99 -16.75 -33.34
C LEU A 99 -10.85 -17.64 -34.23
N ARG A 100 -10.32 -18.00 -35.41
CA ARG A 100 -10.88 -19.04 -36.28
C ARG A 100 -10.60 -20.42 -35.69
N SER A 101 -11.11 -20.63 -34.49
CA SER A 101 -11.00 -21.88 -33.75
C SER A 101 -12.14 -22.82 -34.13
N PRO A 102 -11.92 -24.15 -34.17
CA PRO A 102 -13.02 -25.12 -34.25
C PRO A 102 -13.90 -25.12 -32.99
N VAL A 103 -13.48 -24.44 -31.92
CA VAL A 103 -14.20 -24.35 -30.66
C VAL A 103 -15.43 -23.45 -30.81
N PRO A 104 -16.62 -23.88 -30.34
CA PRO A 104 -17.82 -23.07 -30.43
C PRO A 104 -17.68 -21.78 -29.60
N ARG A 105 -18.24 -20.67 -30.10
CA ARG A 105 -18.09 -19.33 -29.50
C ARG A 105 -18.46 -19.25 -28.02
N TRP A 106 -19.45 -20.03 -27.58
CA TRP A 106 -19.86 -20.09 -26.17
C TRP A 106 -18.74 -20.63 -25.27
N ALA A 107 -17.94 -21.59 -25.76
CA ALA A 107 -16.82 -22.14 -25.02
C ALA A 107 -15.65 -21.14 -24.95
N GLY A 108 -15.44 -20.35 -26.01
CA GLY A 108 -14.50 -19.21 -25.97
C GLY A 108 -14.93 -18.12 -24.98
N ALA A 109 -16.23 -17.80 -24.94
CA ALA A 109 -16.79 -16.87 -23.96
C ALA A 109 -16.67 -17.40 -22.53
N LEU A 110 -16.98 -18.67 -22.29
CA LEU A 110 -16.81 -19.33 -21.00
C LEU A 110 -15.34 -19.31 -20.56
N ALA A 111 -14.40 -19.61 -21.46
CA ALA A 111 -12.98 -19.53 -21.17
C ALA A 111 -12.55 -18.10 -20.78
N ALA A 112 -13.04 -17.07 -21.47
CA ALA A 112 -12.75 -15.68 -21.11
C ALA A 112 -13.28 -15.33 -19.71
N VAL A 113 -14.49 -15.76 -19.35
CA VAL A 113 -15.07 -15.56 -18.00
C VAL A 113 -14.32 -16.35 -16.93
N LEU A 114 -13.87 -17.57 -17.22
CA LEU A 114 -13.10 -18.36 -16.27
C LEU A 114 -11.68 -17.80 -16.10
N LEU A 115 -11.06 -17.28 -17.15
CA LEU A 115 -9.67 -16.81 -17.11
C LEU A 115 -9.53 -15.39 -16.53
N LEU A 116 -10.46 -14.48 -16.84
CA LEU A 116 -10.42 -13.11 -16.34
C LEU A 116 -10.88 -13.05 -14.86
N PRO A 117 -12.18 -13.12 -14.52
CA PRO A 117 -12.63 -13.23 -13.14
C PRO A 117 -11.96 -14.35 -12.33
N GLY A 118 -11.76 -15.53 -12.92
CA GLY A 118 -11.15 -16.64 -12.19
C GLY A 118 -9.66 -16.42 -11.93
N GLY A 119 -8.92 -15.73 -12.79
CA GLY A 119 -7.54 -15.33 -12.51
C GLY A 119 -7.44 -14.40 -11.30
N GLU A 120 -8.32 -13.39 -11.23
CA GLU A 120 -8.42 -12.49 -10.08
C GLU A 120 -8.88 -13.24 -8.81
N ALA A 121 -9.85 -14.15 -8.93
CA ALA A 121 -10.35 -14.94 -7.81
C ALA A 121 -9.27 -15.88 -7.26
N LEU A 122 -8.49 -16.53 -8.12
CA LEU A 122 -7.35 -17.36 -7.71
C LEU A 122 -6.26 -16.52 -7.03
N ALA A 123 -5.97 -15.32 -7.54
CA ALA A 123 -5.05 -14.39 -6.91
C ALA A 123 -5.52 -14.00 -5.49
N ALA A 124 -6.80 -13.69 -5.34
CA ALA A 124 -7.41 -13.39 -4.04
C ALA A 124 -7.36 -14.59 -3.09
N LEU A 125 -7.77 -15.78 -3.54
CA LEU A 125 -7.76 -17.00 -2.73
C LEU A 125 -6.33 -17.38 -2.27
N ALA A 126 -5.34 -17.25 -3.15
CA ALA A 126 -3.95 -17.54 -2.82
C ALA A 126 -3.34 -16.59 -1.77
N HIS A 127 -3.98 -15.44 -1.55
CA HIS A 127 -3.55 -14.42 -0.60
C HIS A 127 -4.52 -14.23 0.55
N ALA A 128 -5.59 -15.04 0.66
CA ALA A 128 -6.51 -14.97 1.78
C ALA A 128 -5.79 -15.29 3.11
N PRO A 129 -6.10 -14.57 4.22
CA PRO A 129 -7.02 -13.42 4.35
C PRO A 129 -6.38 -12.07 3.96
N ASP A 130 -5.09 -12.05 3.68
CA ASP A 130 -4.27 -10.88 3.40
C ASP A 130 -4.27 -10.48 1.92
N TYR A 131 -5.46 -10.34 1.32
CA TYR A 131 -5.65 -10.15 -0.14
C TYR A 131 -4.81 -9.01 -0.74
N ARG A 132 -4.55 -7.99 0.08
CA ARG A 132 -3.82 -6.79 -0.32
C ARG A 132 -2.31 -7.00 -0.44
N LEU A 133 -1.78 -8.13 0.06
CA LEU A 133 -0.42 -8.62 -0.21
C LEU A 133 -0.22 -9.07 -1.65
N TYR A 134 -1.29 -9.29 -2.40
CA TYR A 134 -1.15 -9.71 -3.80
C TYR A 134 -0.33 -8.69 -4.58
N ILE A 135 0.71 -9.23 -5.22
CA ILE A 135 1.53 -8.58 -6.22
C ILE A 135 1.55 -9.49 -7.43
N SER A 136 1.17 -8.95 -8.58
CA SER A 136 1.21 -9.64 -9.85
C SER A 136 2.61 -10.18 -10.12
N PRO A 137 2.75 -11.37 -10.73
CA PRO A 137 4.03 -11.87 -11.23
C PRO A 137 4.76 -10.87 -12.13
N LEU A 138 4.03 -10.01 -12.87
CA LEU A 138 4.62 -8.94 -13.69
C LEU A 138 5.36 -7.88 -12.86
N GLY A 139 4.91 -7.67 -11.61
CA GLY A 139 5.58 -6.81 -10.63
C GLY A 139 6.65 -7.54 -9.80
N GLY A 140 6.96 -8.80 -10.10
CA GLY A 140 7.91 -9.60 -9.32
C GLY A 140 7.31 -10.36 -8.13
N GLY A 141 5.97 -10.44 -8.06
CA GLY A 141 5.26 -11.29 -7.11
C GLY A 141 5.59 -11.04 -5.64
N ASP A 142 5.46 -12.10 -4.83
CA ASP A 142 5.65 -12.09 -3.39
C ASP A 142 7.04 -11.62 -2.92
N ALA A 143 8.04 -11.63 -3.82
CA ALA A 143 9.38 -11.13 -3.54
C ALA A 143 9.45 -9.59 -3.50
N LYS A 144 8.48 -8.89 -4.10
CA LYS A 144 8.44 -7.42 -4.17
C LYS A 144 7.36 -6.80 -3.30
N VAL A 145 6.71 -7.61 -2.48
CA VAL A 145 5.69 -7.20 -1.51
C VAL A 145 6.13 -6.00 -0.66
N GLN A 146 7.29 -6.06 0.02
CA GLN A 146 7.81 -4.93 0.80
C GLN A 146 8.17 -3.69 -0.02
N TYR A 147 8.51 -3.85 -1.31
CA TYR A 147 8.82 -2.73 -2.19
C TYR A 147 7.55 -1.97 -2.64
N TYR A 148 6.41 -2.66 -2.75
CA TYR A 148 5.11 -2.08 -3.09
C TYR A 148 4.22 -1.82 -1.86
N PHE A 149 4.65 -2.24 -0.67
CA PHE A 149 4.04 -1.94 0.64
C PHE A 149 3.87 -0.47 1.04
N PRO A 150 4.64 0.53 0.55
CA PRO A 150 4.37 1.92 0.93
C PRO A 150 3.02 2.46 0.38
N HIS A 151 2.20 1.62 -0.26
CA HIS A 151 0.85 1.96 -0.69
C HIS A 151 -0.18 1.51 0.34
N CYS A 152 -1.27 2.27 0.40
CA CYS A 152 -2.32 2.27 1.42
C CYS A 152 -3.14 1.00 1.59
N ASP A 153 -2.67 -0.07 0.98
CA ASP A 153 -3.34 -1.34 0.90
C ASP A 153 -3.14 -2.08 2.23
N TYR A 154 -2.03 -1.95 2.95
CA TYR A 154 -1.78 -2.82 4.11
C TYR A 154 -1.21 -2.07 5.32
N PHE A 155 -1.69 -0.85 5.56
CA PHE A 155 -1.13 0.11 6.53
C PHE A 155 -1.21 -0.28 8.00
N ASP A 156 -2.09 -1.20 8.40
CA ASP A 156 -2.33 -1.54 9.82
C ASP A 156 -2.11 -3.02 10.13
N ALA A 157 -1.63 -3.79 9.15
CA ALA A 157 -1.43 -5.21 9.34
C ALA A 157 -0.23 -5.48 10.26
N GLY A 158 -0.43 -6.37 11.23
CA GLY A 158 0.53 -6.63 12.29
C GLY A 158 0.61 -5.52 13.34
N PHE A 159 -0.12 -4.43 13.19
CA PHE A 159 -0.06 -3.32 14.16
C PHE A 159 -0.72 -3.71 15.48
N ARG A 160 -1.90 -4.33 15.42
CA ARG A 160 -2.60 -4.82 16.60
C ARG A 160 -1.72 -5.78 17.40
N GLU A 161 -1.12 -6.75 16.72
CA GLU A 161 -0.23 -7.75 17.32
C GLU A 161 1.03 -7.11 17.92
N ALA A 162 1.59 -6.10 17.25
CA ALA A 162 2.72 -5.33 17.77
C ALA A 162 2.35 -4.53 19.03
N VAL A 163 1.18 -3.88 19.06
CA VAL A 163 0.68 -3.16 20.24
C VAL A 163 0.41 -4.13 21.38
N GLN A 164 -0.23 -5.27 21.11
CA GLN A 164 -0.43 -6.33 22.10
C GLN A 164 0.89 -6.79 22.71
N TYR A 165 1.91 -7.03 21.87
CA TYR A 165 3.23 -7.43 22.34
C TYR A 165 3.84 -6.41 23.31
N VAL A 166 3.71 -5.11 22.99
CA VAL A 166 4.14 -4.02 23.87
C VAL A 166 3.31 -4.00 25.15
N ALA A 167 1.99 -4.06 25.05
CA ALA A 167 1.07 -4.01 26.19
C ALA A 167 1.35 -5.11 27.23
N GLU A 168 1.69 -6.32 26.78
CA GLU A 168 2.02 -7.46 27.64
C GLU A 168 3.37 -7.34 28.39
N ARG A 169 4.28 -6.47 27.94
CA ARG A 169 5.70 -6.48 28.37
C ARG A 169 6.25 -5.13 28.81
N ALA A 170 5.63 -4.04 28.37
CA ALA A 170 6.07 -2.69 28.68
C ALA A 170 5.86 -2.35 30.14
N GLU A 171 6.76 -1.53 30.67
CA GLU A 171 6.68 -0.95 32.00
C GLU A 171 5.39 -0.11 32.15
N PRO A 172 4.88 0.08 33.37
CA PRO A 172 3.75 0.99 33.61
C PRO A 172 4.08 2.41 33.13
N GLU A 173 3.09 3.08 32.54
CA GLU A 173 3.20 4.46 32.02
C GLU A 173 4.30 4.62 30.95
N ALA A 174 4.72 3.53 30.31
CA ALA A 174 5.64 3.58 29.17
C ALA A 174 5.02 4.33 27.99
N GLU A 175 5.89 4.87 27.14
CA GLU A 175 5.47 5.59 25.95
C GLU A 175 5.37 4.64 24.74
N LEU A 176 4.30 4.77 23.96
CA LEU A 176 4.08 4.06 22.71
C LEU A 176 4.06 5.08 21.56
N SER A 177 5.15 5.13 20.79
CA SER A 177 5.32 6.10 19.72
C SER A 177 5.04 5.45 18.36
N THR A 178 4.07 5.96 17.61
CA THR A 178 3.64 5.39 16.32
C THR A 178 3.14 6.46 15.36
N GLU A 179 2.99 6.16 14.07
CA GLU A 179 2.35 7.07 13.10
C GLU A 179 0.83 7.15 13.25
N ILE A 180 0.23 6.27 14.05
CA ILE A 180 -1.22 6.15 14.19
C ILE A 180 -1.68 6.23 15.63
N ASP A 181 -2.25 7.39 15.96
CA ASP A 181 -2.71 7.76 17.28
C ASP A 181 -3.90 6.89 17.77
N TRP A 182 -5.10 7.13 17.22
CA TRP A 182 -6.33 6.47 17.68
C TRP A 182 -6.32 4.93 17.65
N PRO A 183 -5.78 4.26 16.61
CA PRO A 183 -5.65 2.80 16.64
C PRO A 183 -4.75 2.31 17.76
N ALA A 184 -3.69 3.05 18.12
CA ALA A 184 -2.81 2.67 19.22
C ALA A 184 -3.51 2.74 20.56
N HIS A 185 -4.26 3.84 20.81
CA HIS A 185 -5.15 3.96 21.96
C HIS A 185 -6.13 2.78 22.04
N LEU A 186 -6.85 2.51 20.94
CA LEU A 186 -7.84 1.44 20.90
C LEU A 186 -7.23 0.07 21.24
N TYR A 187 -6.08 -0.28 20.65
CA TYR A 187 -5.47 -1.58 20.89
C TYR A 187 -4.85 -1.68 22.27
N ALA A 188 -4.20 -0.62 22.77
CA ALA A 188 -3.71 -0.58 24.15
C ALA A 188 -4.84 -0.74 25.17
N ASP A 189 -5.98 -0.06 24.96
CA ASP A 189 -7.17 -0.18 25.83
C ASP A 189 -7.76 -1.59 25.81
N LEU A 190 -7.86 -2.21 24.63
CA LEU A 190 -8.35 -3.59 24.48
C LEU A 190 -7.46 -4.60 25.20
N ASP A 191 -6.15 -4.33 25.27
CA ASP A 191 -5.17 -5.16 25.99
C ASP A 191 -5.00 -4.73 27.46
N GLY A 192 -5.89 -3.86 27.98
CA GLY A 192 -5.93 -3.48 29.39
C GLY A 192 -4.80 -2.53 29.82
N ARG A 193 -4.22 -1.78 28.87
CA ARG A 193 -3.10 -0.85 29.08
C ARG A 193 -3.45 0.61 28.69
N PRO A 194 -4.51 1.21 29.26
CA PRO A 194 -4.84 2.62 29.04
C PRO A 194 -3.79 3.58 29.62
N ASP A 195 -2.84 3.07 30.40
CA ASP A 195 -1.73 3.82 30.99
C ASP A 195 -0.61 4.13 29.99
N LEU A 196 -0.55 3.46 28.83
CA LEU A 196 0.48 3.72 27.83
C LEU A 196 0.32 5.11 27.21
N LEU A 197 1.36 5.92 27.33
CA LEU A 197 1.39 7.28 26.79
C LEU A 197 1.58 7.24 25.27
N GLN A 198 0.57 7.65 24.51
CA GLN A 198 0.65 7.64 23.04
C GLN A 198 1.34 8.90 22.53
N THR A 199 2.33 8.73 21.65
CA THR A 199 2.96 9.83 20.93
C THR A 199 3.11 9.51 19.45
N LEU A 200 3.38 10.55 18.66
CA LEU A 200 3.63 10.41 17.23
C LEU A 200 5.12 10.33 16.95
N VAL A 201 5.53 9.47 16.00
CA VAL A 201 6.93 9.38 15.54
C VAL A 201 7.26 10.59 14.67
N ARG A 202 7.36 11.76 15.31
CA ARG A 202 7.62 13.05 14.69
C ARG A 202 8.65 13.84 15.49
N PRO A 203 9.45 14.69 14.84
CA PRO A 203 10.36 15.59 15.53
C PRO A 203 9.60 16.42 16.57
N GLY A 204 10.14 16.49 17.78
CA GLY A 204 9.61 17.21 18.91
C GLY A 204 8.44 16.54 19.64
N GLN A 205 7.99 15.36 19.20
CA GLN A 205 6.84 14.65 19.78
C GLN A 205 7.19 13.25 20.30
N ALA A 206 8.09 12.51 19.63
CA ALA A 206 8.40 11.13 19.98
C ALA A 206 9.33 11.00 21.20
N CYS A 207 9.01 10.06 22.10
CA CYS A 207 9.83 9.64 23.23
C CYS A 207 10.24 10.75 24.21
N ARG A 208 9.30 11.64 24.57
CA ARG A 208 9.59 12.84 25.38
C ARG A 208 9.12 12.78 26.83
N SER A 209 8.41 11.74 27.23
CA SER A 209 7.88 11.59 28.59
C SER A 209 8.95 11.34 29.66
N GLY A 210 10.21 11.08 29.26
CA GLY A 210 11.26 10.62 30.16
C GLY A 210 11.05 9.19 30.66
N ARG A 211 10.14 8.44 30.03
CA ARG A 211 9.86 7.01 30.29
C ARG A 211 10.44 6.15 29.18
N VAL A 212 10.47 4.84 29.41
CA VAL A 212 10.83 3.87 28.35
C VAL A 212 9.87 4.04 27.18
N CYS A 213 10.41 4.17 25.98
CA CYS A 213 9.64 4.44 24.77
C CYS A 213 9.71 3.25 23.80
N TYR A 214 8.55 2.81 23.35
CA TYR A 214 8.39 1.75 22.36
C TYR A 214 7.97 2.38 21.04
N VAL A 215 8.89 2.46 20.09
CA VAL A 215 8.65 3.03 18.76
C VAL A 215 8.18 1.93 17.82
N VAL A 216 6.95 2.04 17.33
CA VAL A 216 6.35 1.09 16.38
C VAL A 216 6.51 1.61 14.96
N VAL A 217 7.36 0.95 14.19
CA VAL A 217 7.66 1.27 12.80
C VAL A 217 6.96 0.29 11.88
N GLN A 218 6.04 0.79 11.07
CA GLN A 218 5.31 -0.02 10.09
C GLN A 218 5.87 0.23 8.69
N VAL A 219 6.18 -0.83 7.94
CA VAL A 219 6.81 -0.72 6.60
C VAL A 219 5.96 0.11 5.63
N GLY A 220 4.63 0.08 5.80
CA GLY A 220 3.71 0.86 4.99
C GLY A 220 3.65 2.35 5.34
N ARG A 221 4.05 2.78 6.54
CA ARG A 221 3.84 4.15 7.03
C ARG A 221 5.14 4.97 7.01
N LEU A 222 5.66 5.18 5.80
CA LEU A 222 6.81 6.04 5.56
C LEU A 222 6.36 7.41 5.03
N TYR A 223 6.67 8.46 5.77
CA TYR A 223 6.33 9.85 5.51
C TYR A 223 7.57 10.73 5.63
N PHE A 224 7.53 11.92 5.04
CA PHE A 224 8.62 12.89 5.18
C PHE A 224 8.95 13.23 6.64
N LEU A 225 7.96 13.18 7.53
CA LEU A 225 8.13 13.50 8.95
C LEU A 225 8.82 12.39 9.76
N ASN A 226 8.86 11.16 9.27
CA ASN A 226 9.39 10.02 10.03
C ASN A 226 10.46 9.23 9.28
N GLU A 227 10.78 9.58 8.04
CA GLU A 227 11.79 8.90 7.22
C GLU A 227 13.14 8.82 7.92
N GLU A 228 13.55 9.90 8.57
CA GLU A 228 14.80 9.95 9.34
C GLU A 228 14.79 8.98 10.52
N ALA A 229 13.71 9.00 11.32
CA ALA A 229 13.54 8.08 12.45
C ALA A 229 13.55 6.61 11.99
N VAL A 230 12.85 6.30 10.91
CA VAL A 230 12.84 4.95 10.32
C VAL A 230 14.25 4.54 9.87
N ALA A 231 14.97 5.43 9.17
CA ALA A 231 16.32 5.16 8.70
C ALA A 231 17.30 4.96 9.87
N TRP A 232 17.19 5.76 10.92
CA TRP A 232 17.99 5.66 12.14
C TRP A 232 17.73 4.35 12.88
N LEU A 233 16.46 4.06 13.19
CA LEU A 233 16.05 2.86 13.90
C LEU A 233 16.38 1.58 13.13
N SER A 234 16.38 1.61 11.79
CA SER A 234 16.73 0.44 10.97
C SER A 234 18.15 -0.09 11.19
N ARG A 235 19.04 0.72 11.78
CA ARG A 235 20.42 0.33 12.13
C ARG A 235 20.51 -0.38 13.48
N ARG A 236 19.43 -0.39 14.26
CA ARG A 236 19.33 -1.06 15.55
C ARG A 236 18.67 -2.43 15.40
N THR A 237 18.93 -3.31 16.37
CA THR A 237 18.18 -4.56 16.47
C THR A 237 16.77 -4.27 16.98
N PRO A 238 15.71 -4.67 16.26
CA PRO A 238 14.34 -4.52 16.75
C PRO A 238 14.14 -5.33 18.03
N TRP A 239 13.35 -4.79 18.94
CA TRP A 239 12.91 -5.49 20.15
C TRP A 239 11.83 -6.54 19.84
N HIS A 240 10.98 -6.26 18.84
CA HIS A 240 10.02 -7.21 18.28
C HIS A 240 9.88 -7.00 16.77
N VAL A 241 9.58 -8.07 16.05
CA VAL A 241 9.26 -8.03 14.62
C VAL A 241 7.98 -8.82 14.40
N GLU A 242 6.96 -8.15 13.89
CA GLU A 242 5.73 -8.79 13.44
C GLU A 242 5.86 -9.18 11.98
N SER A 243 5.46 -10.41 11.65
CA SER A 243 5.62 -10.95 10.30
C SER A 243 4.34 -11.59 9.80
N ILE A 244 3.99 -11.30 8.55
CA ILE A 244 2.83 -11.89 7.89
C ILE A 244 3.33 -12.65 6.67
N ARG A 245 3.01 -13.95 6.62
CA ARG A 245 3.50 -14.88 5.60
C ARG A 245 5.03 -14.83 5.42
N GLY A 246 5.76 -14.70 6.53
CA GLY A 246 7.23 -14.62 6.55
C GLY A 246 7.81 -13.29 6.05
N ARG A 247 6.99 -12.24 5.91
CA ARG A 247 7.44 -10.87 5.57
C ARG A 247 7.29 -9.98 6.79
N GLU A 248 8.36 -9.27 7.15
CA GLU A 248 8.33 -8.27 8.21
C GLU A 248 7.40 -7.12 7.81
N VAL A 249 6.40 -6.84 8.63
CA VAL A 249 5.39 -5.79 8.40
C VAL A 249 5.48 -4.67 9.43
N VAL A 250 5.83 -5.01 10.68
CA VAL A 250 5.99 -4.06 11.79
C VAL A 250 7.24 -4.42 12.58
N LYS A 251 7.98 -3.40 13.01
CA LYS A 251 9.12 -3.51 13.91
C LYS A 251 8.88 -2.64 15.12
N VAL A 252 9.17 -3.16 16.29
CA VAL A 252 9.11 -2.39 17.54
C VAL A 252 10.54 -2.18 18.02
N TYR A 253 10.88 -0.94 18.35
CA TYR A 253 12.18 -0.60 18.94
C TYR A 253 11.95 -0.09 20.35
N ARG A 254 12.76 -0.56 21.29
CA ARG A 254 12.76 -0.09 22.68
C ARG A 254 13.86 0.94 22.86
N LEU A 255 13.51 2.13 23.31
CA LEU A 255 14.41 3.24 23.60
C LEU A 255 14.36 3.56 25.09
N LEU A 256 15.54 3.72 25.69
CA LEU A 256 15.69 4.09 27.09
C LEU A 256 15.87 5.62 27.19
N PRO A 257 15.28 6.31 28.18
CA PRO A 257 15.60 7.72 28.41
C PRO A 257 17.11 7.94 28.56
N PRO A 258 17.73 8.96 27.90
CA PRO A 258 17.14 10.03 27.09
C PRO A 258 17.17 9.79 25.56
N GLU A 259 17.20 8.54 25.10
CA GLU A 259 17.26 8.22 23.67
C GLU A 259 16.05 8.74 22.89
N SER A 260 16.30 9.28 21.70
CA SER A 260 15.27 9.69 20.73
C SER A 260 15.39 8.87 19.44
N PRO A 261 14.26 8.61 18.74
CA PRO A 261 14.31 8.07 17.38
C PRO A 261 14.88 9.07 16.36
N PHE A 262 15.03 10.35 16.72
CA PHE A 262 15.62 11.38 15.86
C PHE A 262 17.04 11.74 16.36
N PRO A 263 18.08 11.54 15.54
CA PRO A 263 19.47 11.75 15.96
C PRO A 263 19.80 13.22 16.28
N ASP A 264 19.26 14.19 15.52
CA ASP A 264 19.54 15.63 15.74
C ASP A 264 19.04 16.14 17.10
N GLU A 265 18.01 15.52 17.67
CA GLU A 265 17.49 15.87 19.00
C GLU A 265 18.42 15.39 20.12
N VAL A 266 19.14 14.30 19.89
CA VAL A 266 20.10 13.75 20.85
C VAL A 266 21.33 14.67 20.95
N GLU A 267 21.77 15.27 19.84
CA GLU A 267 22.91 16.20 19.84
C GLU A 267 22.59 17.51 20.58
N HIS A 268 21.38 18.04 20.44
CA HIS A 268 20.96 19.26 21.17
C HIS A 268 20.72 19.02 22.66
N ALA A 269 20.33 17.80 23.07
CA ALA A 269 20.21 17.44 24.48
C ALA A 269 21.58 17.26 25.16
N ALA A 270 22.63 16.88 24.42
CA ALA A 270 23.99 16.70 24.95
C ALA A 270 24.79 18.01 25.09
N GLN A 271 24.28 19.13 24.56
CA GLN A 271 24.92 20.45 24.60
C GLN A 271 24.36 21.38 25.69
N ASN A 272 23.33 20.94 26.44
CA ASN A 272 22.75 21.64 27.60
C ASN A 272 22.95 20.85 28.88
#